data_AF-A0AAW1H679-F1
#
_entry.id   AF-A0AAW1H679-F1
#
_cell.length_a   1.000
_cell.length_b   1.000
_cell.length_c   1.000
_cell.angle_alpha   90.00
_cell.angle_beta   90.00
_cell.angle_gamma   90.00
#
_symmetry.space_group_name_H-M   'P 1'
#
loop_
_entity.id
_entity.type
_entity.pdbx_description
1 polymer ?
#
loop_
_entity_poly.entity_id
_entity_poly.type
_entity_poly.pdbx_seq_one_letter_code
_entity_poly.pdbx_strand_id
1 'polypeptide(L)'
;MLAVICPWIGLVHWLDRAGVENEPRDFAKKIINNAIINFSVEHRKDISKVKKNPYIRWIKIECPHQPFGSKDCGYYVCRYMIETIESRQMFIPEKVLIPLIPSFFLYS
;
A
#
# COMPACT_ATOMS: atom_id res chain seq x y z
N MET A 1 3.35 9.20 -0.36
CA MET A 1 3.46 7.75 -0.60
C MET A 1 3.12 6.96 0.66
N LEU A 2 2.28 5.93 0.53
CA LEU A 2 2.08 4.85 1.50
C LEU A 2 2.45 3.52 0.80
N ALA A 3 3.09 2.60 1.52
CA ALA A 3 3.33 1.24 1.06
C ALA A 3 2.91 0.24 2.15
N VAL A 4 2.11 -0.75 1.76
CA VAL A 4 1.68 -1.87 2.58
C VAL A 4 2.43 -3.11 2.11
N ILE A 5 3.22 -3.70 3.00
CA ILE A 5 4.17 -4.76 2.67
C ILE A 5 3.70 -6.06 3.32
N CYS A 6 3.52 -7.11 2.51
CA CYS A 6 3.37 -8.48 2.98
C CYS A 6 4.66 -9.25 2.63
N PRO A 7 5.63 -9.31 3.56
CA PRO A 7 6.95 -9.87 3.27
C PRO A 7 6.92 -11.39 3.08
N TRP A 8 5.90 -12.07 3.64
CA TRP A 8 5.71 -13.52 3.53
C TRP A 8 5.55 -14.02 2.09
N ILE A 9 4.92 -13.22 1.23
CA ILE A 9 4.66 -13.56 -0.18
C ILE A 9 5.36 -12.60 -1.15
N GLY A 10 6.19 -11.68 -0.64
CA GLY A 10 6.86 -10.67 -1.46
C GLY A 10 5.89 -9.71 -2.15
N LEU A 11 4.81 -9.29 -1.49
CA LEU A 11 3.81 -8.39 -2.08
C LEU A 11 3.90 -7.00 -1.48
N VAL A 12 3.91 -5.98 -2.33
CA VAL A 12 3.89 -4.57 -1.93
C VAL A 12 2.75 -3.87 -2.65
N HIS A 13 1.74 -3.45 -1.90
CA HIS A 13 0.73 -2.51 -2.38
C HIS A 13 1.22 -1.10 -2.08
N TRP A 14 1.21 -0.21 -3.06
CA TRP A 14 1.66 1.16 -2.86
C TRP A 14 0.70 2.16 -3.47
N LEU A 15 0.65 3.35 -2.87
CA LEU A 15 -0.08 4.50 -3.38
C LEU A 15 0.77 5.77 -3.19
N ASP A 16 0.81 6.61 -4.21
CA ASP A 16 1.44 7.93 -4.12
C ASP A 16 0.66 8.94 -4.95
N ARG A 17 -0.35 9.55 -4.34
CA ARG A 17 -1.28 10.43 -5.06
C ARG A 17 -0.70 11.81 -5.39
N ALA A 18 0.39 12.21 -4.72
CA ALA A 18 1.11 13.46 -5.00
C ALA A 18 2.41 13.24 -5.80
N GLY A 19 2.72 11.98 -6.15
CA GLY A 19 3.94 11.58 -6.84
C GLY A 19 3.66 10.83 -8.13
N VAL A 20 4.76 10.47 -8.81
CA VAL A 20 4.83 9.91 -10.18
C VAL A 20 3.75 8.87 -10.46
N GLU A 21 3.01 9.04 -11.56
CA GLU A 21 1.84 8.21 -11.88
C GLU A 21 2.16 6.72 -12.05
N ASN A 22 3.37 6.36 -12.48
CA ASN A 22 3.60 5.02 -13.00
C ASN A 22 4.43 4.13 -12.07
N GLU A 23 5.33 4.70 -11.27
CA GLU A 23 6.25 3.91 -10.46
C GLU A 23 6.61 4.56 -9.11
N PRO A 24 6.81 3.75 -8.05
CA PRO A 24 7.38 4.25 -6.81
C PRO A 24 8.83 4.66 -7.04
N ARG A 25 9.27 5.68 -6.30
CA ARG A 25 10.65 6.21 -6.39
C ARG A 25 11.68 5.09 -6.21
N ASP A 26 12.74 5.08 -7.02
CA ASP A 26 13.79 4.06 -7.00
C ASP A 26 14.40 3.84 -5.61
N PHE A 27 14.59 4.93 -4.86
CA PHE A 27 15.06 4.87 -3.48
C PHE A 27 14.15 4.01 -2.59
N ALA A 28 12.84 4.22 -2.68
CA ALA A 28 11.85 3.47 -1.90
C ALA A 28 11.78 2.00 -2.36
N LYS A 29 11.81 1.77 -3.68
CA LYS A 29 11.88 0.41 -4.27
C LYS A 29 13.07 -0.36 -3.72
N LYS A 30 14.26 0.25 -3.75
CA LYS A 30 15.50 -0.38 -3.28
C LYS A 30 15.45 -0.76 -1.80
N ILE A 31 15.02 0.17 -0.95
CA ILE A 31 14.94 -0.07 0.50
C ILE A 31 13.95 -1.20 0.82
N ILE A 32 12.74 -1.13 0.27
CA ILE A 32 11.69 -2.12 0.56
C ILE A 32 12.07 -3.49 0.00
N ASN A 33 12.63 -3.56 -1.20
CA ASN A 33 13.08 -4.83 -1.78
C ASN A 33 14.17 -5.48 -0.92
N ASN A 34 15.16 -4.71 -0.49
CA ASN A 34 16.22 -5.22 0.38
C ASN A 34 15.68 -5.71 1.73
N ALA A 35 14.72 -4.99 2.31
CA ALA A 35 14.09 -5.39 3.56
C ALA A 35 13.34 -6.74 3.43
N ILE A 36 12.59 -6.95 2.33
CA ILE A 36 11.88 -8.21 2.07
C ILE A 36 12.85 -9.38 1.85
N ILE A 37 13.96 -9.13 1.14
CA ILE A 37 15.01 -10.14 0.93
C ILE A 37 15.64 -10.52 2.29
N ASN A 38 16.00 -9.54 3.11
CA ASN A 38 16.59 -9.78 4.43
C ASN A 38 15.62 -10.57 5.34
N PHE A 39 14.35 -10.13 5.39
CA PHE A 39 13.29 -10.85 6.10
C PHE A 39 13.20 -12.33 5.67
N SER A 40 13.26 -12.57 4.36
CA SER A 40 13.19 -13.92 3.78
C SER A 40 14.40 -14.78 4.14
N VAL A 41 15.59 -14.20 4.25
CA VAL A 41 16.80 -14.91 4.68
C VAL A 41 16.71 -15.32 6.14
N GLU A 42 16.21 -14.42 7.00
CA GLU A 42 16.07 -14.66 8.44
C GLU A 42 15.01 -15.73 8.76
N HIS A 43 13.81 -15.62 8.17
CA HIS A 43 12.65 -16.43 8.57
C HIS A 43 12.46 -17.72 7.77
N ARG A 44 13.30 -17.97 6.75
CA ARG A 44 13.23 -19.18 5.92
C ARG A 44 13.45 -20.48 6.70
N LYS A 45 14.23 -20.45 7.79
CA LYS A 45 14.49 -21.64 8.60
C LYS A 45 13.23 -22.11 9.33
N ASP A 46 12.35 -21.17 9.68
CA ASP A 46 11.14 -21.42 10.46
C ASP A 46 9.91 -21.67 9.59
N ILE A 47 9.95 -21.28 8.30
CA ILE A 47 8.83 -21.41 7.37
C ILE A 47 9.28 -21.96 6.02
N SER A 48 8.95 -23.23 5.77
CA SER A 48 9.31 -23.98 4.55
C SER A 48 8.83 -23.35 3.24
N LYS A 49 7.84 -22.45 3.29
CA LYS A 49 7.25 -21.77 2.11
C LYS A 49 8.01 -20.51 1.67
N VAL A 50 8.98 -20.01 2.44
CA VAL A 50 9.70 -18.76 2.13
C VAL A 50 10.94 -19.00 1.24
N LYS A 51 10.98 -18.34 0.09
CA LYS A 51 12.08 -18.47 -0.91
C LYS A 51 13.26 -17.55 -0.57
N LYS A 52 14.49 -17.97 -0.90
CA LYS A 52 15.75 -17.19 -0.68
C LYS A 52 15.72 -15.86 -1.40
N ASN A 53 15.18 -15.90 -2.61
CA ASN A 53 15.03 -14.76 -3.50
C ASN A 53 13.55 -14.69 -3.87
N PRO A 54 12.72 -14.04 -3.04
CA PRO A 54 11.30 -13.90 -3.34
C PRO A 54 11.13 -13.03 -4.59
N TYR A 55 10.20 -13.42 -5.46
CA TYR A 55 9.73 -12.49 -6.49
C TYR A 55 8.92 -11.40 -5.79
N ILE A 56 9.35 -10.14 -5.91
CA ILE A 56 8.69 -9.02 -5.23
C ILE A 56 7.72 -8.36 -6.22
N ARG A 57 6.44 -8.51 -5.96
CA ARG A 57 5.36 -7.93 -6.76
C ARG A 57 4.96 -6.57 -6.19
N TRP A 58 5.09 -5.54 -7.02
CA TRP A 58 4.61 -4.19 -6.72
C TRP A 58 3.28 -3.96 -7.43
N ILE A 59 2.24 -3.62 -6.67
CA ILE A 59 0.91 -3.32 -7.19
C ILE A 59 0.57 -1.89 -6.80
N LYS A 60 0.34 -1.04 -7.81
CA LYS A 60 -0.18 0.31 -7.58
C LYS A 60 -1.66 0.19 -7.24
N ILE A 61 -2.08 0.87 -6.18
CA ILE A 61 -3.47 0.91 -5.77
C ILE A 61 -4.09 2.25 -6.15
N GLU A 62 -5.31 2.18 -6.67
CA GLU A 62 -6.17 3.35 -6.84
C GLU A 62 -6.66 3.86 -5.48
N CYS A 63 -6.48 5.16 -5.26
CA CYS A 63 -6.99 5.90 -4.11
C CYS A 63 -7.92 6.98 -4.68
N PRO A 64 -8.97 7.44 -3.96
CA PRO A 64 -9.75 8.63 -4.34
C PRO A 64 -8.81 9.79 -4.73
N HIS A 65 -9.23 10.88 -5.37
CA HIS A 65 -8.36 12.03 -5.71
C HIS A 65 -8.42 13.19 -4.70
N GLN A 66 -7.28 13.85 -4.47
CA GLN A 66 -7.21 14.99 -3.56
C GLN A 66 -7.65 16.15 -4.39
N PRO A 67 -8.47 17.05 -3.87
CA PRO A 67 -8.59 18.36 -4.48
C PRO A 67 -7.19 18.95 -4.67
N PHE A 68 -6.90 19.43 -5.87
CA PHE A 68 -5.61 20.06 -6.18
C PHE A 68 -5.37 21.23 -5.22
N GLY A 69 -4.19 21.30 -4.60
CA GLY A 69 -3.84 22.34 -3.63
C GLY A 69 -4.23 22.09 -2.17
N SER A 70 -4.95 21.00 -1.86
CA SER A 70 -5.20 20.60 -0.46
C SER A 70 -3.93 19.99 0.17
N LYS A 71 -3.80 20.11 1.50
CA LYS A 71 -2.68 19.56 2.30
C LYS A 71 -3.07 18.33 3.13
N ASP A 72 -4.20 17.72 2.83
CA ASP A 72 -4.82 16.62 3.57
C ASP A 72 -4.31 15.22 3.20
N CYS A 73 -3.07 15.09 2.70
CA CYS A 73 -2.55 13.80 2.22
C CYS A 73 -2.56 12.71 3.31
N GLY A 74 -2.31 13.10 4.57
CA GLY A 74 -2.41 12.21 5.73
C GLY A 74 -3.83 11.70 5.99
N TYR A 75 -4.85 12.53 5.79
CA TYR A 75 -6.25 12.13 5.96
C TYR A 75 -6.63 11.03 4.97
N TYR A 76 -6.26 11.18 3.69
CA TYR A 76 -6.57 10.17 2.67
C TYR A 76 -5.82 8.84 2.90
N VAL A 77 -4.59 8.91 3.43
CA VAL A 77 -3.84 7.72 3.86
C VAL A 77 -4.56 7.00 5.01
N CYS A 78 -4.96 7.74 6.05
CA CYS A 78 -5.66 7.17 7.20
C CYS A 78 -7.02 6.58 6.82
N ARG A 79 -7.79 7.30 6.01
CA ARG A 79 -9.08 6.85 5.51
C ARG A 79 -8.97 5.54 4.74
N TYR A 80 -8.00 5.44 3.83
CA TYR A 80 -7.74 4.21 3.08
C TYR A 80 -7.37 3.02 3.99
N MET A 81 -6.57 3.26 5.03
CA MET A 81 -6.24 2.21 6.01
C MET A 81 -7.47 1.75 6.78
N ILE A 82 -8.32 2.67 7.23
CA ILE A 82 -9.57 2.36 7.93
C ILE A 82 -10.50 1.55 7.02
N GLU A 83 -10.73 2.00 5.79
CA GLU A 83 -11.59 1.28 4.82
C GLU A 83 -11.08 -0.14 4.53
N THR A 84 -9.76 -0.34 4.48
CA THR A 84 -9.15 -1.67 4.30
C THR A 84 -9.38 -2.58 5.53
N ILE A 85 -9.27 -2.04 6.74
CA ILE A 85 -9.51 -2.78 7.99
C ILE A 85 -11.00 -3.11 8.14
N GLU A 86 -11.87 -2.13 7.95
CA GLU A 86 -13.33 -2.26 8.11
C GLU A 86 -13.95 -3.24 7.11
N SER A 87 -13.46 -3.24 5.86
CA SER A 87 -13.91 -4.20 4.84
C SER A 87 -13.49 -5.64 5.13
N ARG A 88 -12.69 -5.89 6.20
CA ARG A 88 -12.08 -7.19 6.55
C ARG A 88 -11.32 -7.82 5.39
N GLN A 89 -10.89 -7.02 4.42
CA GLN A 89 -10.12 -7.50 3.31
C GLN A 89 -8.65 -7.50 3.72
N MET A 90 -8.08 -8.70 3.89
CA MET A 90 -6.63 -8.88 4.05
C MET A 90 -5.82 -8.42 2.83
N PHE A 91 -6.50 -8.13 1.73
CA PHE A 91 -5.93 -7.70 0.47
C PHE A 91 -6.60 -6.42 0.04
N ILE A 92 -5.80 -5.45 -0.37
CA ILE A 92 -6.34 -4.25 -0.97
C ILE A 92 -6.75 -4.61 -2.41
N PRO A 93 -8.02 -4.42 -2.81
CA PRO A 93 -8.44 -4.58 -4.19
C PRO A 93 -7.63 -3.67 -5.12
N GLU A 94 -7.26 -4.19 -6.28
CA GLU A 94 -6.61 -3.40 -7.34
C GLU A 94 -7.46 -2.18 -7.77
N LYS A 95 -8.78 -2.24 -7.50
CA LYS A 95 -9.77 -1.20 -7.80
C LYS A 95 -10.50 -0.75 -6.53
N VAL A 96 -9.91 0.13 -5.72
CA VAL A 96 -10.67 0.80 -4.64
C VAL A 96 -11.10 2.18 -5.10
N LEU A 97 -12.24 2.19 -5.80
CA LEU A 97 -13.10 3.36 -5.91
C LEU A 97 -14.38 3.03 -5.14
N ILE A 98 -14.40 3.32 -3.83
CA ILE A 98 -15.66 3.47 -3.12
C ILE A 98 -15.80 4.96 -2.77
N PRO A 99 -16.68 5.70 -3.46
CA PRO A 99 -17.05 7.04 -3.04
C PRO A 99 -18.02 6.88 -1.85
N LEU A 100 -17.51 6.56 -0.67
CA LEU A 100 -18.27 6.89 0.54
C LEU A 100 -18.10 8.38 0.74
N ILE A 101 -19.01 9.19 0.18
CA ILE A 101 -19.27 10.50 0.76
C ILE A 101 -19.76 10.17 2.18
N PRO A 102 -19.01 10.46 3.26
CA PRO A 102 -19.60 10.33 4.57
C PRO A 102 -20.72 11.35 4.60
N SER A 103 -21.95 10.89 4.75
CA SER A 103 -23.15 11.73 4.93
C SER A 103 -22.99 12.71 6.10
N PHE A 104 -21.96 12.55 6.91
CA PHE A 104 -21.54 13.43 7.99
C PHE A 104 -21.00 14.81 7.58
N PHE A 105 -20.68 15.06 6.30
CA PHE A 105 -20.15 16.36 5.86
C PHE A 105 -21.05 17.16 4.90
N LEU A 106 -22.30 16.73 4.68
CA LEU A 106 -23.28 17.55 3.95
C LEU A 106 -23.98 18.62 4.82
N TYR A 107 -23.60 18.73 6.10
CA TYR A 107 -24.07 19.77 7.02
C TYR A 107 -22.89 20.30 7.84
N SER A 108 -21.99 21.07 7.24
CA SER A 108 -21.05 21.93 7.96
C SER A 108 -20.66 23.11 7.07
#